data_AF-A0A401UTS0-F1
#
_entry.id   AF-A0A401UTS0-F1
#
_cell.length_a   1.000
_cell.length_b   1.000
_cell.length_c   1.000
_cell.angle_alpha   90.00
_cell.angle_beta   90.00
_cell.angle_gamma   90.00
#
_symmetry.space_group_name_H-M   'P 1'
#
loop_
_entity.id
_entity.type
_entity.pdbx_description
1 polymer ?
#
loop_
_entity_poly.entity_id
_entity_poly.type
_entity_poly.pdbx_seq_one_letter_code
_entity_poly.pdbx_strand_id
1 'polypeptide(L)'
;MKILRKAHEGNDWQETTLENFIESVKITRDIILEMNIKDRNADYYTEGFALDLLKNGNIIDTPVTLFKLGEDKDTNKCPICNKYYIGMGSLSRRDNKTDICSECGMREAMEDMTKNI
;
A
#
# COMPACT_ATOMS: atom_id res chain seq x y z
N MET A 1 -12.56 14.44 -7.20
CA MET A 1 -11.37 15.14 -6.67
C MET A 1 -10.55 14.09 -5.95
N LYS A 2 -9.27 13.89 -6.30
CA LYS A 2 -8.45 12.87 -5.61
C LYS A 2 -8.22 13.32 -4.17
N ILE A 3 -8.51 12.46 -3.21
CA ILE A 3 -8.35 12.72 -1.78
C ILE A 3 -7.08 12.00 -1.32
N LEU A 4 -6.25 12.71 -0.57
CA LEU A 4 -5.06 12.11 0.03
C LEU A 4 -5.49 11.27 1.23
N ARG A 5 -5.00 10.03 1.27
CA ARG A 5 -5.35 9.07 2.32
C ARG A 5 -4.11 8.41 2.89
N LYS A 6 -4.22 8.00 4.15
CA LYS A 6 -3.25 7.13 4.82
C LYS A 6 -3.89 5.81 5.24
N ALA A 7 -3.09 4.75 5.27
CA ALA A 7 -3.54 3.46 5.79
C ALA A 7 -3.79 3.55 7.31
N HIS A 8 -4.86 2.91 7.75
CA HIS A 8 -5.24 2.76 9.15
C HIS A 8 -5.37 1.26 9.50
N GLU A 9 -5.33 0.94 10.79
CA GLU A 9 -5.57 -0.42 11.30
C GLU A 9 -6.79 -1.08 10.65
N GLY A 10 -6.67 -2.37 10.32
CA GLY A 10 -7.76 -3.14 9.70
C GLY A 10 -7.84 -3.05 8.17
N ASN A 11 -6.79 -2.59 7.49
CA ASN A 11 -6.72 -2.37 6.03
C ASN A 11 -7.68 -1.28 5.53
N ASP A 12 -7.99 -0.29 6.36
CA ASP A 12 -8.82 0.84 6.00
C ASP A 12 -7.99 2.05 5.53
N TRP A 13 -8.62 2.97 4.80
CA TRP A 13 -8.00 4.22 4.35
C TRP A 13 -8.74 5.42 4.89
N GLN A 14 -8.03 6.27 5.63
CA GLN A 14 -8.59 7.50 6.17
C GLN A 14 -8.04 8.71 5.42
N GLU A 15 -8.88 9.72 5.25
CA GLU A 15 -8.45 11.01 4.71
C GLU A 15 -7.34 11.60 5.56
N THR A 16 -6.41 12.28 4.90
CA THR A 16 -5.31 12.97 5.57
C THR A 16 -4.92 14.23 4.81
N THR A 17 -4.07 15.06 5.42
CA THR A 17 -3.65 16.33 4.86
C THR A 17 -2.33 16.20 4.12
N LEU A 18 -2.06 17.16 3.23
CA LEU A 18 -0.78 17.25 2.56
C LEU A 18 0.36 17.49 3.56
N GLU A 19 0.13 18.29 4.62
CA GLU A 19 1.16 18.50 5.65
C GLU A 19 1.58 17.18 6.31
N ASN A 20 0.62 16.34 6.71
CA ASN A 20 0.92 15.05 7.33
C ASN A 20 1.75 14.13 6.44
N PHE A 21 1.45 14.12 5.13
CA PHE A 21 2.22 13.36 4.15
C PHE A 21 3.65 13.89 4.03
N ILE A 22 3.82 15.19 3.84
CA ILE A 22 5.13 15.83 3.68
C ILE A 22 5.98 15.64 4.93
N GLU A 23 5.39 15.77 6.12
CA GLU A 23 6.07 15.51 7.39
C GLU A 23 6.54 14.06 7.48
N SER A 24 5.67 13.09 7.16
CA SER A 24 6.02 11.66 7.20
C SER A 24 7.14 11.30 6.22
N VAL A 25 7.13 11.90 5.02
CA VAL A 25 8.19 11.72 4.01
C VAL A 25 9.51 12.31 4.49
N LYS A 26 9.50 13.52 5.07
CA LYS A 26 10.72 14.17 5.62
C LYS A 26 11.33 13.34 6.74
N ILE A 27 10.51 12.92 7.72
CA ILE A 27 10.96 12.06 8.82
C ILE A 27 11.56 10.76 8.27
N THR A 28 10.93 10.14 7.28
CA THR A 28 11.45 8.91 6.66
C THR A 28 12.81 9.14 6.00
N ARG A 29 12.98 10.25 5.29
CA ARG A 29 14.26 10.63 4.67
C ARG A 29 15.34 10.81 5.72
N ASP A 30 15.04 11.55 6.78
CA ASP A 30 15.99 11.84 7.86
C ASP A 30 16.43 10.55 8.55
N ILE A 31 15.49 9.64 8.85
CA ILE A 31 15.77 8.30 9.40
C ILE A 31 16.71 7.50 8.49
N ILE A 32 16.44 7.45 7.18
CA ILE A 32 17.27 6.69 6.23
C ILE A 32 18.71 7.22 6.21
N LEU A 33 18.87 8.54 6.22
CA LEU A 33 20.17 9.21 6.22
C LEU A 33 20.91 9.01 7.55
N GLU A 34 20.24 9.24 8.69
CA GLU A 34 20.83 9.13 10.03
C GLU A 34 21.21 7.70 10.38
N MET A 35 20.33 6.74 10.07
CA MET A 35 20.57 5.32 10.36
C MET A 35 21.37 4.61 9.28
N ASN A 36 21.72 5.29 8.17
CA ASN A 36 22.44 4.73 7.03
C ASN A 36 21.81 3.43 6.50
N ILE A 37 20.49 3.48 6.30
CA ILE A 37 19.67 2.35 5.84
C ILE A 37 19.99 2.09 4.36
N LYS A 38 20.81 1.06 4.09
CA LYS A 38 21.36 0.80 2.74
C LYS A 38 20.37 0.21 1.74
N ASP A 39 19.28 -0.38 2.20
CA ASP A 39 18.23 -1.00 1.39
C ASP A 39 17.13 0.00 0.97
N ARG A 40 17.18 1.24 1.45
CA ARG A 40 16.26 2.31 1.05
C ARG A 40 17.02 3.49 0.45
N ASN A 41 16.50 4.05 -0.65
CA ASN A 41 17.06 5.25 -1.25
C ASN A 41 16.37 6.49 -0.69
N ALA A 42 17.13 7.36 -0.02
CA ALA A 42 16.64 8.62 0.56
C ALA A 42 16.06 9.59 -0.49
N ASP A 43 16.48 9.50 -1.75
CA ASP A 43 15.98 10.35 -2.84
C ASP A 43 14.48 10.12 -3.12
N TYR A 44 14.00 8.89 -2.83
CA TYR A 44 12.59 8.54 -2.92
C TYR A 44 11.71 9.38 -1.99
N TYR A 45 12.32 9.90 -0.91
CA TYR A 45 11.67 10.65 0.15
C TYR A 45 11.98 12.15 0.11
N THR A 46 12.35 12.67 -1.05
CA THR A 46 12.35 14.12 -1.28
C THR A 46 10.92 14.59 -1.54
N GLU A 47 10.55 15.77 -1.01
CA GLU A 47 9.19 16.31 -1.12
C GLU A 47 8.69 16.36 -2.58
N GLY A 48 9.51 16.89 -3.50
CA GLY A 48 9.15 16.98 -4.91
C GLY A 48 8.92 15.61 -5.56
N PHE A 49 9.84 14.66 -5.37
CA PHE A 49 9.74 13.34 -5.99
C PHE A 49 8.58 12.51 -5.41
N ALA A 50 8.40 12.53 -4.09
CA ALA A 50 7.31 11.82 -3.42
C ALA A 50 5.93 12.36 -3.84
N LEU A 51 5.82 13.69 -4.02
CA LEU A 51 4.62 14.32 -4.58
C LEU A 51 4.34 13.87 -6.01
N ASP A 52 5.36 13.79 -6.87
CA ASP A 52 5.18 13.37 -8.26
C ASP A 52 4.76 11.90 -8.34
N LEU A 53 5.36 11.04 -7.52
CA LEU A 53 4.94 9.64 -7.40
C LEU A 53 3.48 9.50 -6.96
N LEU A 54 3.05 10.26 -5.93
CA LEU A 54 1.65 10.30 -5.50
C LEU A 54 0.72 10.74 -6.64
N LYS A 55 1.05 11.84 -7.33
CA LYS A 55 0.24 12.37 -8.44
C LYS A 55 0.07 11.35 -9.57
N ASN A 56 1.12 10.56 -9.81
CA ASN A 56 1.15 9.46 -10.78
C ASN A 56 0.42 8.20 -10.29
N GLY A 57 -0.22 8.22 -9.11
CA GLY A 57 -1.04 7.12 -8.59
C GLY A 57 -0.26 6.06 -7.81
N ASN A 58 1.01 6.32 -7.47
CA ASN A 58 1.78 5.39 -6.66
C ASN A 58 1.36 5.46 -5.19
N ILE A 59 1.49 4.32 -4.51
CA ILE A 59 1.42 4.25 -3.04
C ILE A 59 2.81 4.55 -2.50
N ILE A 60 2.89 5.43 -1.52
CA ILE A 60 4.15 5.77 -0.84
C ILE A 60 4.18 5.06 0.51
N ASP A 61 5.13 4.17 0.69
CA ASP A 61 5.40 3.49 1.96
C ASP A 61 6.36 4.32 2.83
N THR A 62 5.92 4.65 4.03
CA THR A 62 6.74 5.20 5.11
C THR A 62 6.73 4.23 6.29
N PRO A 63 7.73 4.25 7.19
CA PRO A 63 7.82 3.32 8.31
C PRO A 63 6.57 3.29 9.22
N VAL A 64 5.75 4.35 9.21
CA VAL A 64 4.56 4.48 10.05
C VAL A 64 3.28 4.11 9.30
N THR A 65 3.18 4.42 8.00
CA THR A 65 1.95 4.18 7.22
C THR A 65 2.19 4.28 5.71
N LEU A 66 1.17 3.89 4.95
CA LEU A 66 1.11 4.02 3.50
C LEU A 66 0.27 5.25 3.12
N PHE A 67 0.67 5.97 2.08
CA PHE A 67 -0.08 7.09 1.52
C PHE A 67 -0.51 6.84 0.08
N LYS A 68 -1.68 7.33 -0.31
CA LYS A 68 -2.14 7.34 -1.71
C LYS A 68 -2.99 8.56 -2.03
N LEU A 69 -3.01 8.95 -3.30
CA LEU A 69 -4.07 9.79 -3.86
C LEU A 69 -5.13 8.88 -4.47
N GLY A 70 -6.36 8.93 -3.96
CA GLY A 70 -7.43 8.08 -4.46
C GLY A 70 -8.83 8.66 -4.40
N GLU A 71 -9.75 8.03 -5.12
CA GLU A 71 -11.20 8.20 -4.94
C GLU A 71 -11.72 7.18 -3.91
N ASP A 72 -12.97 7.31 -3.44
CA ASP A 72 -13.61 6.36 -2.52
C ASP A 72 -13.56 4.88 -2.98
N LYS A 73 -13.32 4.67 -4.28
CA LYS A 73 -13.35 3.36 -4.94
C LYS A 73 -12.01 2.61 -4.92
N ASP A 74 -10.93 3.23 -4.41
CA ASP A 74 -9.57 2.62 -4.42
C ASP A 74 -9.34 1.63 -3.25
N THR A 75 -10.39 1.25 -2.53
CA THR A 75 -10.40 0.12 -1.59
C THR A 75 -11.06 -1.08 -2.25
N ASN A 76 -10.24 -2.02 -2.73
CA ASN A 76 -10.79 -3.27 -3.22
C ASN A 76 -11.31 -4.09 -2.03
N LYS A 77 -12.56 -4.51 -2.12
CA LYS A 77 -13.15 -5.43 -1.16
C LYS A 77 -12.92 -6.85 -1.67
N CYS A 78 -12.22 -7.66 -0.90
CA CYS A 78 -11.97 -9.04 -1.29
C CYS A 78 -13.30 -9.81 -1.37
N PRO A 79 -13.66 -10.43 -2.50
CA PRO A 79 -14.92 -11.15 -2.63
C PRO A 79 -14.97 -12.43 -1.79
N ILE A 80 -13.81 -12.95 -1.34
CA ILE A 80 -13.73 -14.18 -0.53
C ILE A 80 -13.96 -13.87 0.96
N CYS A 81 -13.24 -12.91 1.52
CA CYS A 81 -13.30 -12.62 2.96
C CYS A 81 -14.08 -11.36 3.30
N ASN A 82 -14.54 -10.61 2.30
CA ASN A 82 -15.30 -9.37 2.44
C ASN A 82 -14.54 -8.25 3.22
N LYS A 83 -13.22 -8.42 3.42
CA LYS A 83 -12.35 -7.39 3.99
C LYS A 83 -11.83 -6.48 2.89
N TYR A 84 -11.68 -5.21 3.19
CA TYR A 84 -10.91 -4.31 2.34
C TYR A 84 -9.43 -4.71 2.38
N TYR A 85 -8.73 -4.50 1.28
CA TYR A 85 -7.29 -4.70 1.21
C TYR A 85 -6.60 -3.57 0.48
N ILE A 86 -5.32 -3.43 0.79
CA ILE A 86 -4.45 -2.36 0.31
C ILE A 86 -3.49 -2.92 -0.74
N GLY A 87 -3.20 -2.13 -1.78
CA GLY A 87 -2.24 -2.47 -2.82
C GLY A 87 -2.86 -3.25 -3.98
N MET A 88 -2.01 -3.92 -4.77
CA MET A 88 -2.42 -4.60 -6.00
C MET A 88 -3.25 -5.87 -5.75
N GLY A 89 -3.29 -6.39 -4.51
CA GLY A 89 -3.95 -7.65 -4.20
C GLY A 89 -3.24 -8.85 -4.81
N SER A 90 -4.00 -9.87 -5.17
CA SER A 90 -3.54 -11.08 -5.87
C SER A 90 -4.65 -11.59 -6.78
N LEU A 91 -4.30 -12.14 -7.94
CA LEU A 91 -5.27 -12.87 -8.77
C LEU A 91 -5.60 -14.21 -8.11
N SER A 92 -6.89 -14.55 -8.03
CA SER A 92 -7.35 -15.85 -7.52
C SER A 92 -6.82 -16.99 -8.40
N ARG A 93 -6.27 -18.04 -7.78
CA ARG A 93 -5.84 -19.28 -8.45
C ARG A 93 -7.01 -20.14 -8.89
N ARG A 94 -8.22 -19.86 -8.40
CA ARG A 94 -9.44 -20.61 -8.74
C ARG A 94 -9.96 -20.26 -10.13
N ASP A 95 -9.78 -19.02 -10.59
CA ASP A 95 -10.25 -18.55 -11.89
C ASP A 95 -9.23 -17.76 -12.72
N ASN A 96 -8.08 -17.41 -12.14
CA ASN A 96 -7.00 -16.61 -12.71
C ASN A 96 -7.47 -15.25 -13.27
N LYS A 97 -8.54 -14.69 -12.70
CA LYS A 97 -9.20 -13.46 -13.18
C LYS A 97 -9.62 -12.52 -12.04
N THR A 98 -10.08 -13.05 -10.92
CA THR A 98 -10.66 -12.25 -9.83
C THR A 98 -9.56 -11.71 -8.92
N ASP A 99 -9.52 -10.40 -8.71
CA ASP A 99 -8.64 -9.77 -7.73
C ASP A 99 -9.14 -10.01 -6.29
N ILE A 100 -8.30 -10.63 -5.47
CA ILE A 100 -8.53 -10.97 -4.07
C ILE A 100 -7.44 -10.37 -3.18
N CYS A 101 -7.67 -10.31 -1.86
CA CYS A 101 -6.60 -9.85 -0.95
C CYS A 101 -5.45 -10.86 -0.90
N SER A 102 -4.24 -10.38 -0.60
CA SER A 102 -3.03 -11.20 -0.53
C SER A 102 -3.15 -12.36 0.48
N GLU A 103 -3.87 -12.17 1.60
CA GLU A 103 -4.15 -13.25 2.55
C GLU A 103 -4.97 -14.39 1.92
N CYS A 104 -6.02 -14.05 1.16
CA CYS A 104 -6.82 -15.06 0.48
C CYS A 104 -6.02 -15.73 -0.65
N GLY A 105 -5.21 -14.97 -1.38
CA GLY A 105 -4.32 -15.52 -2.41
C GLY A 105 -3.27 -16.49 -1.84
N MET A 106 -2.70 -16.17 -0.68
CA MET A 106 -1.77 -17.06 0.02
C MET A 106 -2.48 -18.35 0.48
N ARG A 107 -3.70 -18.24 1.00
CA ARG A 107 -4.49 -19.41 1.40
C ARG A 107 -4.79 -20.32 0.22
N GLU A 108 -5.22 -19.79 -0.92
CA GLU A 108 -5.43 -20.59 -2.13
C GLU A 108 -4.15 -21.29 -2.58
N ALA A 109 -3.00 -20.60 -2.52
CA ALA A 109 -1.71 -21.18 -2.85
C ALA A 109 -1.35 -22.36 -1.92
N MET A 110 -1.55 -22.21 -0.60
CA MET A 110 -1.28 -23.28 0.37
C MET A 110 -2.22 -24.48 0.18
N GLU A 111 -3.50 -24.24 -0.11
CA GLU A 111 -4.46 -25.30 -0.42
C GLU A 111 -4.03 -26.12 -1.65
N ASP A 112 -3.49 -25.47 -2.68
CA ASP A 112 -2.99 -26.15 -3.87
C ASP A 112 -1.72 -26.95 -3.58
N MET A 113 -0.82 -26.44 -2.73
CA MET A 113 0.38 -27.16 -2.32
C MET A 113 0.05 -28.41 -1.50
N THR A 114 -0.89 -28.31 -0.56
CA THR A 114 -1.26 -29.41 0.35
C THR A 114 -2.07 -30.51 -0.30
N LYS A 115 -2.79 -30.22 -1.40
CA LYS A 115 -3.49 -31.25 -2.20
C LYS A 115 -2.54 -32.14 -3.03
N ASN A 116 -1.28 -31.74 -3.17
CA ASN A 116 -0.28 -32.42 -3.98
C ASN A 116 0.79 -33.16 -3.14
N ILE A 117 0.51 -33.37 -1.84
CA ILE A 117 1.32 -34.17 -0.91
C ILE A 117 0.46 -35.34 -0.44
#